data_AF-A0A952U0Z4-F1
#
_entry.id   AF-A0A952U0Z4-F1
#
_cell.length_a   1.000
_cell.length_b   1.000
_cell.length_c   1.000
_cell.angle_alpha   90.00
_cell.angle_beta   90.00
_cell.angle_gamma   90.00
#
_symmetry.space_group_name_H-M   'P 1'
#
loop_
_entity.id
_entity.type
_entity.pdbx_description
1 polymer ?
#
loop_
_entity_poly.entity_id
_entity_poly.type
_entity_poly.pdbx_seq_one_letter_code
_entity_poly.pdbx_strand_id
1 'polypeptide(L)'
;MAGEPSRVILDLGCGTGLLCNAYAERGHHVTGADPSNAMLEVARKKPFGSAIEWIQASAQSFRSSKRFDLIIMTGHAFQVLLEDG
;
A
#
# COMPACT_ATOMS: atom_id res chain seq x y z
N MET A 1 0.88 -25.38 -15.01
CA MET A 1 1.71 -24.20 -14.73
C MET A 1 1.20 -23.63 -13.43
N ALA A 2 1.92 -23.79 -12.32
CA ALA A 2 1.48 -23.23 -11.04
C ALA A 2 1.61 -21.71 -11.13
N GLY A 3 0.50 -20.98 -11.01
CA GLY A 3 0.52 -19.53 -10.90
C GLY A 3 1.38 -19.11 -9.71
N GLU A 4 2.01 -17.95 -9.81
CA GLU A 4 2.80 -17.38 -8.72
C GLU A 4 1.92 -17.29 -7.45
N PRO A 5 2.42 -17.70 -6.27
CA PRO A 5 1.61 -17.68 -5.05
C PRO A 5 1.15 -16.25 -4.72
N SER A 6 -0.08 -16.11 -4.22
CA SER A 6 -0.55 -14.84 -3.69
C SER A 6 0.33 -14.42 -2.51
N ARG A 7 0.57 -13.11 -2.39
CA ARG A 7 1.43 -12.51 -1.36
C ARG A 7 0.63 -11.48 -0.59
N VAL A 8 1.02 -11.22 0.64
CA VAL A 8 0.46 -10.16 1.49
C VAL A 8 1.37 -8.94 1.39
N ILE A 9 0.87 -7.84 0.80
CA ILE A 9 1.64 -6.66 0.42
C ILE A 9 1.13 -5.43 1.18
N LEU A 10 2.05 -4.63 1.72
CA LEU A 10 1.78 -3.29 2.28
C LEU A 10 2.43 -2.22 1.41
N ASP A 11 1.67 -1.22 0.99
CA ASP A 11 2.18 0.01 0.36
C ASP A 11 1.97 1.20 1.30
N LEU A 12 3.07 1.71 1.87
CA LEU A 12 3.09 2.86 2.77
C LEU A 12 3.28 4.16 1.97
N GLY A 13 2.40 5.13 2.19
CA GLY A 13 2.33 6.32 1.34
C GLY A 13 1.82 5.99 -0.06
N CYS A 14 0.78 5.15 -0.16
CA CYS A 14 0.30 4.59 -1.43
C CYS A 14 -0.36 5.63 -2.35
N GLY A 15 -0.64 6.84 -1.86
CA GLY A 15 -1.32 7.90 -2.61
C GLY A 15 -2.65 7.44 -3.19
N THR A 16 -2.83 7.62 -4.50
CA THR A 16 -4.04 7.18 -5.22
C THR A 16 -4.06 5.67 -5.52
N GLY A 17 -3.10 4.89 -5.01
CA GLY A 17 -3.15 3.43 -5.02
C GLY A 17 -2.84 2.78 -6.36
N LEU A 18 -1.95 3.38 -7.17
CA LEU A 18 -1.57 2.83 -8.49
C LEU A 18 -1.01 1.41 -8.37
N LEU A 19 0.01 1.22 -7.50
CA LEU A 19 0.62 -0.09 -7.32
C LEU A 19 -0.29 -1.04 -6.55
N CYS A 20 -1.03 -0.55 -5.56
CA CYS A 20 -1.99 -1.37 -4.85
C CYS A 20 -2.99 -2.02 -5.83
N ASN A 21 -3.52 -1.24 -6.78
CA ASN A 21 -4.44 -1.74 -7.80
C ASN A 21 -3.77 -2.77 -8.73
N ALA A 22 -2.51 -2.54 -9.12
CA ALA A 22 -1.76 -3.46 -9.97
C ALA A 22 -1.43 -4.79 -9.28
N TYR A 23 -1.17 -4.78 -7.97
CA TYR A 23 -0.93 -6.01 -7.20
C TYR A 23 -2.25 -6.75 -6.92
N ALA A 24 -3.34 -6.04 -6.64
CA ALA A 24 -4.65 -6.64 -6.47
C ALA A 24 -5.15 -7.30 -7.76
N GLU A 25 -4.92 -6.68 -8.91
CA GLU A 25 -5.20 -7.26 -10.24
C GLU A 25 -4.51 -8.60 -10.46
N ARG A 26 -3.29 -8.78 -9.90
CA ARG A 26 -2.53 -10.04 -9.97
C ARG A 26 -2.95 -11.07 -8.91
N GLY A 27 -3.97 -10.77 -8.10
CA GLY A 27 -4.49 -11.67 -7.07
C GLY A 27 -3.71 -11.65 -5.75
N HIS A 28 -2.89 -10.64 -5.49
CA HIS A 28 -2.25 -10.46 -4.18
C HIS A 28 -3.21 -9.82 -3.17
N HIS A 29 -2.97 -10.07 -1.88
CA HIS A 29 -3.67 -9.41 -0.79
C HIS A 29 -2.95 -8.11 -0.46
N VAL A 30 -3.63 -6.98 -0.63
CA VAL A 30 -2.99 -5.67 -0.56
C VAL A 30 -3.60 -4.80 0.53
N THR A 31 -2.73 -4.18 1.31
CA THR A 31 -3.05 -3.08 2.21
C THR A 31 -2.34 -1.81 1.72
N GLY A 32 -3.08 -0.73 1.48
CA GLY A 32 -2.54 0.59 1.18
C GLY A 32 -2.73 1.53 2.36
N ALA A 33 -1.68 2.22 2.79
CA ALA A 33 -1.76 3.24 3.82
C ALA A 33 -1.31 4.61 3.31
N ASP A 34 -2.10 5.65 3.55
CA ASP A 34 -1.74 7.03 3.22
C ASP A 34 -2.39 8.01 4.23
N PRO A 35 -1.71 9.09 4.65
CA PRO A 35 -2.30 10.06 5.55
C PRO A 35 -3.46 10.86 4.92
N SER A 36 -3.49 10.98 3.59
CA SER A 36 -4.49 11.76 2.86
C SER A 36 -5.74 10.93 2.57
N ASN A 37 -6.81 11.17 3.35
CA ASN A 37 -8.10 10.53 3.08
C ASN A 37 -8.62 10.85 1.66
N ALA A 38 -8.36 12.06 1.15
CA ALA A 38 -8.75 12.44 -0.21
C ALA A 38 -8.09 11.56 -1.28
N MET A 39 -6.81 11.19 -1.09
CA MET A 39 -6.11 10.28 -1.99
C MET A 39 -6.68 8.85 -1.91
N LEU A 40 -6.99 8.38 -0.69
CA LEU A 40 -7.61 7.07 -0.49
C LEU A 40 -9.01 6.99 -1.10
N GLU A 41 -9.80 8.06 -1.05
CA GLU A 41 -11.10 8.12 -1.74
C GLU A 41 -10.99 7.98 -3.27
N VAL A 42 -9.92 8.53 -3.86
CA VAL A 42 -9.61 8.30 -5.28
C VAL A 42 -9.16 6.86 -5.50
N ALA A 43 -8.32 6.31 -4.61
CA ALA A 43 -7.80 4.94 -4.70
C ALA A 43 -8.91 3.88 -4.67
N ARG A 44 -9.90 4.06 -3.79
CA ARG A 44 -11.08 3.17 -3.66
C ARG A 44 -11.90 3.04 -4.93
N LYS A 45 -11.88 4.06 -5.79
CA LYS A 45 -12.63 4.09 -7.06
C LYS A 45 -11.92 3.36 -8.22
N LYS A 46 -10.69 2.87 -8.01
CA LYS A 46 -9.97 2.10 -9.04
C LYS A 46 -10.62 0.72 -9.26
N PRO A 47 -10.39 0.06 -10.42
CA PRO A 47 -11.05 -1.20 -10.77
C PRO A 47 -11.00 -2.29 -9.69
N PHE A 48 -9.87 -2.41 -8.97
CA PHE A 48 -9.68 -3.37 -7.87
C PHE A 48 -9.70 -2.71 -6.49
N GLY A 49 -10.12 -1.44 -6.40
CA GLY A 49 -10.11 -0.66 -5.16
C GLY A 49 -10.95 -1.25 -4.04
N SER A 50 -12.00 -2.00 -4.36
CA SER A 50 -12.85 -2.71 -3.37
C SER A 50 -12.20 -3.97 -2.79
N ALA A 51 -11.19 -4.53 -3.45
CA ALA A 51 -10.46 -5.72 -2.99
C ALA A 51 -9.24 -5.38 -2.11
N ILE A 52 -8.96 -4.08 -1.91
CA ILE A 52 -7.78 -3.57 -1.21
C ILE A 52 -8.21 -3.01 0.15
N GLU A 53 -7.43 -3.31 1.18
CA GLU A 53 -7.59 -2.68 2.50
C GLU A 53 -6.93 -1.30 2.51
N TRP A 54 -7.70 -0.25 2.78
CA TRP A 54 -7.20 1.12 2.81
C TRP A 54 -7.19 1.68 4.24
N ILE A 55 -6.01 2.09 4.70
CA ILE A 55 -5.82 2.60 6.06
C ILE A 55 -5.36 4.05 6.00
N GLN A 56 -6.07 4.95 6.67
CA GLN A 56 -5.60 6.32 6.81
C GLN A 56 -4.53 6.37 7.91
N ALA A 57 -3.26 6.41 7.50
CA ALA A 57 -2.12 6.47 8.42
C ALA A 57 -0.87 6.98 7.70
N SER A 58 0.02 7.64 8.44
CA SER A 58 1.40 7.85 7.99
C SER A 58 2.24 6.60 8.28
N ALA A 59 3.42 6.49 7.67
CA ALA A 59 4.36 5.41 7.99
C ALA A 59 4.74 5.36 9.48
N GLN A 60 4.79 6.53 10.14
CA GLN A 60 5.14 6.65 11.56
C GLN A 60 4.01 6.20 12.49
N SER A 61 2.74 6.42 12.09
CA SER A 61 1.56 6.09 12.89
C SER A 61 0.97 4.71 12.57
N PHE A 62 1.36 4.10 11.44
CA PHE A 62 0.85 2.79 11.04
C PHE A 62 1.20 1.71 12.07
N ARG A 63 0.20 0.97 12.52
CA ARG A 63 0.35 -0.18 13.42
C ARG A 63 -0.51 -1.31 12.89
N SER A 64 0.07 -2.51 12.83
CA SER A 64 -0.65 -3.72 12.42
C SER A 64 -0.01 -4.94 13.08
N SER A 65 -0.82 -5.91 13.47
CA SER A 65 -0.37 -7.24 13.89
C SER A 65 -0.15 -8.20 12.70
N LYS A 66 -0.53 -7.77 11.48
CA LYS A 66 -0.36 -8.56 10.25
C LYS A 66 1.12 -8.66 9.86
N ARG A 67 1.50 -9.82 9.32
CA ARG A 67 2.79 -10.03 8.65
C ARG A 67 2.61 -9.75 7.16
N PHE A 68 3.62 -9.15 6.54
CA PHE A 68 3.63 -8.84 5.11
C PHE A 68 4.83 -9.56 4.47
N ASP A 69 4.60 -10.14 3.30
CA ASP A 69 5.66 -10.76 2.49
C ASP A 69 6.48 -9.70 1.74
N LEU A 70 5.89 -8.52 1.53
CA LEU A 70 6.50 -7.37 0.88
C LEU A 70 5.94 -6.06 1.46
N ILE A 71 6.84 -5.14 1.78
CA ILE A 71 6.49 -3.76 2.17
C ILE A 71 7.16 -2.83 1.16
N ILE A 72 6.39 -1.94 0.54
CA ILE A 72 6.86 -0.92 -0.39
C ILE A 72 6.49 0.48 0.10
N MET A 73 7.24 1.48 -0.35
CA MET A 73 6.99 2.89 -0.09
C MET A 73 7.11 3.66 -1.40
N THR A 74 5.97 4.09 -1.95
CA THR A 74 5.93 4.58 -3.35
C THR A 74 5.48 6.03 -3.51
N GLY A 75 5.06 6.69 -2.42
CA GLY A 75 5.06 8.15 -2.33
C GLY A 75 6.48 8.70 -2.39
N HIS A 76 6.66 9.99 -2.69
CA HIS A 76 7.93 10.72 -2.79
C HIS A 76 8.74 10.79 -1.45
N ALA A 77 8.76 9.72 -0.65
CA ALA A 77 9.35 9.62 0.68
C ALA A 77 10.77 9.03 0.68
N PHE A 78 11.37 8.74 -0.47
CA PHE A 78 12.78 8.33 -0.53
C PHE A 78 13.77 9.51 -0.48
N GLN A 79 13.36 10.69 -0.01
CA GLN A 79 14.25 11.85 0.18
C GLN A 79 14.29 12.44 1.60
N VAL A 80 13.86 11.73 2.65
CA VAL A 80 14.29 12.05 4.02
C VAL A 80 14.38 10.77 4.87
N LEU A 81 15.46 10.00 4.67
CA LEU A 81 16.20 9.51 5.82
C LEU A 81 17.47 10.36 5.84
N LEU A 82 17.41 11.53 6.48
CA LEU A 82 18.63 12.12 7.01
C LEU A 82 18.97 11.20 8.19
N GLU A 83 20.05 10.43 8.04
CA GLU A 83 20.76 9.89 9.18
C GLU A 83 21.22 11.12 9.98
N ASP A 84 20.60 11.36 11.14
CA ASP A 84 21.21 12.24 12.14
C ASP A 84 22.43 11.48 12.68
N GLY A 85 23.60 11.82 12.15
CA GLY A 85 24.91 11.58 12.76
C GLY A 85 25.31 12.73 13.65
#